data_AF-A0A0G1Y1E8-F1
#
_entry.id   AF-A0A0G1Y1E8-F1
#
_cell.length_a   1.000
_cell.length_b   1.000
_cell.length_c   1.000
_cell.angle_alpha   90.00
_cell.angle_beta   90.00
_cell.angle_gamma   90.00
#
_symmetry.space_group_name_H-M   'P 1'
#
loop_
_entity.id
_entity.type
_entity.pdbx_description
1 polymer ?
#
loop_
_entity_poly.entity_id
_entity_poly.type
_entity_poly.pdbx_seq_one_letter_code
_entity_poly.pdbx_strand_id
1 'polypeptide(L)'
;MVEGELGYIGTSSKQLDALPEGVTVENLTTAADAKEFAGATGVDCFAPAVGNVHGMLKGAAEPRLHPERVKEISDTVGLPLVLHGASGNTEEDIKTCIAAGVAIVHINTELRVLYRDHVYNFIRSNPGEAAPYKFLEPAVTKMKEYVAGKLRVFAGQ
;
A
#
# COMPACT_ATOMS: atom_id res chain seq x y z
N MET A 1 -7.10 10.79 -16.57
CA MET A 1 -6.69 9.78 -15.60
C MET A 1 -7.20 10.17 -14.23
N VAL A 2 -8.23 9.46 -13.80
CA VAL A 2 -8.93 9.57 -12.52
C VAL A 2 -8.97 8.17 -11.91
N GLU A 3 -8.53 8.06 -10.66
CA GLU A 3 -8.63 6.86 -9.85
C GLU A 3 -9.89 6.93 -9.00
N GLY A 4 -10.68 5.85 -8.99
CA GLY A 4 -11.81 5.69 -8.08
C GLY A 4 -11.57 4.58 -7.08
N GLU A 5 -12.07 4.76 -5.86
CA GLU A 5 -11.97 3.78 -4.77
C GLU A 5 -13.36 3.33 -4.33
N LEU A 6 -13.51 2.03 -4.06
CA LEU A 6 -14.71 1.47 -3.45
C LEU A 6 -14.33 0.38 -2.44
N GLY A 7 -14.95 0.45 -1.26
CA GLY A 7 -14.69 -0.43 -0.12
C GLY A 7 -14.14 0.36 1.07
N TYR A 8 -13.88 -0.33 2.18
CA TYR A 8 -13.29 0.30 3.36
C TYR A 8 -12.03 -0.46 3.79
N ILE A 9 -10.93 0.28 3.90
CA ILE A 9 -9.60 -0.26 4.24
C ILE A 9 -9.00 0.43 5.47
N GLY A 10 -9.83 1.10 6.28
CA GLY A 10 -9.36 1.95 7.37
C GLY A 10 -8.94 3.34 6.91
N THR A 11 -8.41 4.13 7.84
CA THR A 11 -7.95 5.50 7.59
C THR A 11 -6.55 5.73 8.13
N SER A 12 -5.82 6.67 7.53
CA SER A 12 -4.49 7.12 7.94
C SER A 12 -3.33 6.16 7.61
N SER A 13 -2.30 6.67 6.93
CA SER A 13 -1.03 5.93 6.74
C SER A 13 -0.12 6.08 7.96
N LYS A 14 -0.40 5.31 9.02
CA LYS A 14 0.36 5.26 10.28
C LYS A 14 0.57 3.83 10.75
N GLN A 15 1.43 3.65 11.75
CA GLN A 15 1.51 2.37 12.45
C GLN A 15 0.27 2.18 13.35
N LEU A 16 -0.38 1.03 13.25
CA LEU A 16 -1.64 0.69 13.89
C LEU A 16 -1.41 -0.31 15.03
N ASP A 17 -2.09 -0.11 16.15
CA ASP A 17 -2.04 -1.05 17.29
C ASP A 17 -3.00 -2.23 17.12
N ALA A 18 -4.01 -2.09 16.26
CA ALA A 18 -4.98 -3.13 15.94
C ALA A 18 -5.59 -2.88 14.55
N LEU A 19 -6.24 -3.91 13.99
CA LEU A 19 -6.96 -3.80 12.72
C LEU A 19 -8.12 -2.81 12.85
N PRO A 20 -8.32 -1.88 11.89
CA PRO A 20 -9.46 -0.96 11.95
C PRO A 20 -10.79 -1.71 11.90
N GLU A 21 -11.73 -1.31 12.76
CA GLU A 21 -13.08 -1.86 12.75
C GLU A 21 -13.74 -1.65 11.38
N GLY A 22 -14.35 -2.70 10.84
CA GLY A 22 -14.96 -2.70 9.51
C GLY A 22 -14.07 -3.21 8.39
N VAL A 23 -12.76 -3.42 8.63
CA VAL A 23 -11.92 -4.17 7.69
C VAL A 23 -12.12 -5.67 7.95
N THR A 24 -13.00 -6.30 7.19
CA THR A 24 -13.30 -7.73 7.27
C THR A 24 -13.47 -8.35 5.89
N VAL A 25 -13.45 -9.68 5.82
CA VAL A 25 -13.61 -10.42 4.55
C VAL A 25 -15.01 -10.21 3.94
N GLU A 26 -16.03 -10.02 4.78
CA GLU A 26 -17.41 -9.77 4.36
C GLU A 26 -17.59 -8.40 3.72
N ASN A 27 -16.73 -7.44 4.05
CA ASN A 27 -16.77 -6.06 3.55
C ASN A 27 -15.86 -5.82 2.34
N LEU A 28 -15.25 -6.87 1.79
CA LEU A 28 -14.44 -6.76 0.58
C LEU A 28 -15.31 -6.40 -0.61
N THR A 29 -14.78 -5.55 -1.48
CA THR A 29 -15.45 -5.12 -2.71
C THR A 29 -15.79 -6.34 -3.56
N THR A 30 -17.04 -6.46 -4.00
CA THR A 30 -17.46 -7.55 -4.90
C THR A 30 -17.27 -7.16 -6.36
N ALA A 31 -17.24 -8.15 -7.26
CA ALA A 31 -17.20 -7.90 -8.69
C ALA A 31 -18.46 -7.17 -9.19
N ALA A 32 -19.62 -7.43 -8.56
CA ALA A 32 -20.87 -6.74 -8.88
C ALA A 32 -20.77 -5.25 -8.53
N ASP A 33 -20.32 -4.92 -7.30
CA ASP A 33 -20.14 -3.54 -6.85
C ASP A 33 -19.12 -2.81 -7.73
N ALA A 34 -18.00 -3.48 -8.05
CA ALA A 34 -16.96 -2.94 -8.91
C ALA A 34 -17.49 -2.59 -10.30
N LYS A 35 -18.30 -3.49 -10.90
CA LYS A 35 -18.91 -3.26 -12.21
C LYS A 35 -19.85 -2.07 -12.20
N GLU A 36 -20.72 -1.98 -11.19
CA GLU A 36 -21.66 -0.87 -11.04
C GLU A 36 -20.90 0.45 -10.88
N PHE A 37 -19.95 0.50 -9.96
CA PHE A 37 -19.16 1.69 -9.68
C PHE A 37 -18.35 2.15 -10.90
N ALA A 38 -17.61 1.25 -11.53
CA ALA A 38 -16.80 1.59 -12.71
C ALA A 38 -17.67 2.08 -13.86
N GLY A 39 -18.81 1.42 -14.12
CA GLY A 39 -19.75 1.81 -15.16
C GLY A 39 -20.44 3.15 -14.89
N ALA A 40 -20.79 3.44 -13.64
CA ALA A 40 -21.46 4.67 -13.25
C ALA A 40 -20.52 5.88 -13.20
N THR A 41 -19.24 5.67 -12.86
CA THR A 41 -18.27 6.76 -12.65
C THR A 41 -17.38 7.04 -13.87
N GLY A 42 -17.10 6.02 -14.69
CA GLY A 42 -16.19 6.17 -15.84
C GLY A 42 -14.72 6.41 -15.45
N VAL A 43 -14.28 5.90 -14.30
CA VAL A 43 -12.89 6.05 -13.82
C VAL A 43 -11.87 5.36 -14.73
N ASP A 44 -10.65 5.88 -14.76
CA ASP A 44 -9.56 5.34 -15.58
C ASP A 44 -8.82 4.17 -14.89
N CYS A 45 -8.83 4.12 -13.56
CA CYS A 45 -8.33 3.01 -12.74
C CYS A 45 -9.14 2.86 -11.46
N PHE A 46 -9.11 1.65 -10.87
CA PHE A 46 -10.01 1.29 -9.78
C PHE A 46 -9.28 0.67 -8.58
N ALA A 47 -9.56 1.17 -7.38
CA ALA A 47 -9.01 0.70 -6.11
C ALA A 47 -10.08 -0.06 -5.29
N PRO A 48 -10.14 -1.40 -5.37
CA PRO A 48 -11.02 -2.21 -4.54
C PRO A 48 -10.40 -2.52 -3.16
N ALA A 49 -11.24 -2.67 -2.13
CA ALA A 49 -10.85 -3.33 -0.89
C ALA A 49 -10.74 -4.84 -1.10
N VAL A 50 -9.52 -5.38 -0.99
CA VAL A 50 -9.20 -6.80 -1.24
C VAL A 50 -8.41 -7.45 -0.09
N GLY A 51 -8.59 -6.92 1.13
CA GLY A 51 -7.91 -7.35 2.36
C GLY A 51 -6.79 -6.41 2.79
N ASN A 52 -6.49 -5.39 1.99
CA ASN A 52 -5.51 -4.36 2.28
C ASN A 52 -5.98 -3.35 3.34
N VAL A 53 -5.03 -2.68 4.00
CA VAL A 53 -5.29 -1.74 5.10
C VAL A 53 -4.45 -0.47 4.94
N HIS A 54 -5.05 0.70 5.17
CA HIS A 54 -4.29 1.93 5.35
C HIS A 54 -3.52 1.90 6.67
N GLY A 55 -2.19 1.93 6.57
CA GLY A 55 -1.32 1.92 7.73
C GLY A 55 -0.33 0.79 7.66
N MET A 56 0.02 0.24 8.82
CA MET A 56 0.75 -1.02 8.99
C MET A 56 0.59 -1.45 10.45
N LEU A 57 0.21 -2.69 10.71
CA LEU A 57 0.05 -3.26 12.05
C LEU A 57 1.40 -3.37 12.77
N LYS A 58 1.41 -3.00 14.05
CA LYS A 58 2.58 -3.14 14.92
C LYS A 58 2.61 -4.54 15.51
N GLY A 59 3.71 -5.25 15.27
CA GLY A 59 3.97 -6.54 15.93
C GLY A 59 3.01 -7.67 15.53
N ALA A 60 2.24 -7.48 14.46
CA ALA A 60 1.38 -8.49 13.85
C ALA A 60 1.54 -8.43 12.33
N ALA A 61 1.22 -9.54 11.65
CA ALA A 61 1.17 -9.56 10.20
C ALA A 61 -0.06 -8.79 9.68
N GLU A 62 0.05 -8.19 8.50
CA GLU A 62 -1.10 -7.62 7.80
C GLU A 62 -2.15 -8.70 7.48
N PRO A 63 -3.43 -8.32 7.34
CA PRO A 63 -4.44 -9.24 6.83
C PRO A 63 -4.02 -9.77 5.46
N ARG A 64 -4.40 -11.02 5.20
CA ARG A 64 -4.16 -11.67 3.91
C ARG A 64 -4.87 -10.88 2.81
N LEU A 65 -4.14 -10.57 1.74
CA LEU A 65 -4.74 -10.10 0.49
C LEU A 65 -5.48 -11.25 -0.21
N HIS A 66 -6.50 -10.91 -1.00
CA HIS A 66 -7.32 -11.86 -1.74
C HIS A 66 -7.10 -11.76 -3.26
N PRO A 67 -5.99 -12.32 -3.82
CA PRO A 67 -5.72 -12.32 -5.26
C PRO A 67 -6.86 -12.91 -6.09
N GLU A 68 -7.60 -13.88 -5.55
CA GLU A 68 -8.79 -14.42 -6.20
C GLU A 68 -9.85 -13.35 -6.46
N ARG A 69 -10.06 -12.44 -5.50
CA ARG A 69 -11.01 -11.33 -5.64
C ARG A 69 -10.45 -10.25 -6.57
N VAL A 70 -9.15 -9.99 -6.52
CA VAL A 70 -8.47 -9.10 -7.47
C VAL A 70 -8.70 -9.59 -8.91
N LYS A 71 -8.49 -10.88 -9.18
CA LYS A 71 -8.67 -11.47 -10.51
C LYS A 71 -10.11 -11.36 -10.99
N GLU A 72 -11.06 -11.71 -10.13
CA GLU A 72 -12.50 -11.62 -10.41
C GLU A 72 -12.92 -10.20 -10.79
N ILE A 73 -12.48 -9.20 -10.00
CA ILE A 73 -12.75 -7.78 -10.28
C ILE A 73 -12.07 -7.34 -11.57
N SER A 74 -10.79 -7.66 -11.75
CA SER A 74 -10.02 -7.28 -12.94
C SER A 74 -10.67 -7.78 -14.23
N ASP A 75 -11.11 -9.04 -14.27
CA ASP A 75 -11.80 -9.63 -15.41
C ASP A 75 -13.17 -8.97 -15.67
N THR A 76 -13.81 -8.49 -14.61
CA THR A 76 -15.15 -7.90 -14.69
C THR A 76 -15.13 -6.46 -15.18
N VAL A 77 -14.21 -5.63 -14.67
CA VAL A 77 -14.17 -4.19 -15.00
C VAL A 77 -13.22 -3.88 -16.16
N GLY A 78 -12.21 -4.72 -16.41
CA GLY A 78 -11.24 -4.50 -17.49
C GLY A 78 -10.37 -3.24 -17.33
N LEU A 79 -10.31 -2.67 -16.12
CA LEU A 79 -9.52 -1.49 -15.77
C LEU A 79 -8.25 -1.89 -15.02
N PRO A 80 -7.17 -1.08 -15.09
CA PRO A 80 -6.02 -1.22 -14.20
C PRO A 80 -6.46 -1.12 -12.74
N LEU A 81 -6.12 -2.14 -11.93
CA LEU A 81 -6.44 -2.12 -10.50
C LEU A 81 -5.32 -1.46 -9.69
N VAL A 82 -5.71 -0.75 -8.63
CA VAL A 82 -4.82 -0.06 -7.70
C VAL A 82 -4.88 -0.73 -6.34
N LEU A 83 -3.75 -1.22 -5.85
CA LEU A 83 -3.61 -1.76 -4.50
C LEU A 83 -3.21 -0.64 -3.53
N HIS A 84 -4.19 -0.14 -2.81
CA HIS A 84 -3.96 0.77 -1.69
C HIS A 84 -3.36 0.06 -0.49
N GLY A 85 -2.76 0.81 0.43
CA GLY A 85 -2.42 0.26 1.75
C GLY A 85 -1.49 -0.95 1.70
N ALA A 86 -0.55 -1.00 0.76
CA ALA A 86 0.32 -2.15 0.54
C ALA A 86 1.50 -2.23 1.55
N SER A 87 1.54 -1.34 2.54
CA SER A 87 2.63 -1.30 3.50
C SER A 87 2.52 -2.44 4.51
N GLY A 88 3.61 -3.17 4.71
CA GLY A 88 3.65 -4.33 5.61
C GLY A 88 3.24 -5.65 4.96
N ASN A 89 2.60 -5.64 3.78
CA ASN A 89 2.33 -6.87 3.03
C ASN A 89 3.63 -7.52 2.53
N THR A 90 3.60 -8.84 2.41
CA THR A 90 4.76 -9.61 1.95
C THR A 90 5.01 -9.40 0.46
N GLU A 91 6.24 -9.64 0.01
CA GLU A 91 6.57 -9.56 -1.42
C GLU A 91 5.73 -10.53 -2.26
N GLU A 92 5.44 -11.72 -1.73
CA GLU A 92 4.62 -12.73 -2.38
C GLU A 92 3.16 -12.29 -2.52
N ASP A 93 2.58 -11.68 -1.48
CA ASP A 93 1.21 -11.13 -1.55
C ASP A 93 1.10 -10.06 -2.64
N ILE A 94 2.10 -9.19 -2.75
CA ILE A 94 2.13 -8.16 -3.78
C ILE A 94 2.30 -8.77 -5.17
N LYS A 95 3.25 -9.70 -5.35
CA LYS A 95 3.49 -10.36 -6.63
C LYS A 95 2.25 -11.11 -7.13
N THR A 96 1.56 -11.82 -6.25
CA THR A 96 0.33 -12.55 -6.59
C THR A 96 -0.82 -11.61 -6.96
N CYS A 97 -0.97 -10.47 -6.27
CA CYS A 97 -1.95 -9.45 -6.65
C CYS A 97 -1.62 -8.76 -7.98
N ILE A 98 -0.34 -8.49 -8.27
CA ILE A 98 0.09 -7.95 -9.57
C ILE A 98 -0.25 -8.95 -10.69
N ALA A 99 0.07 -10.24 -10.50
CA ALA A 99 -0.26 -11.29 -11.46
C ALA A 99 -1.78 -11.44 -11.67
N ALA A 100 -2.59 -11.07 -10.68
CA ALA A 100 -4.05 -11.11 -10.73
C ALA A 100 -4.70 -9.89 -11.41
N GLY A 101 -3.98 -8.78 -11.61
CA GLY A 101 -4.51 -7.59 -12.30
C GLY A 101 -4.17 -6.24 -11.66
N VAL A 102 -3.45 -6.22 -10.53
CA VAL A 102 -2.96 -4.96 -9.96
C VAL A 102 -1.87 -4.35 -10.84
N ALA A 103 -2.06 -3.08 -11.20
CA ALA A 103 -1.14 -2.30 -12.02
C ALA A 103 -0.43 -1.18 -11.24
N ILE A 104 -1.05 -0.68 -10.16
CA ILE A 104 -0.53 0.42 -9.34
C ILE A 104 -0.52 -0.02 -7.87
N VAL A 105 0.57 0.22 -7.14
CA VAL A 105 0.72 -0.18 -5.73
C VAL A 105 1.08 1.05 -4.89
N HIS A 106 0.28 1.36 -3.86
CA HIS A 106 0.54 2.46 -2.94
C HIS A 106 1.28 2.00 -1.68
N ILE A 107 2.52 2.49 -1.51
CA ILE A 107 3.36 2.25 -0.33
C ILE A 107 3.71 3.60 0.30
N ASN A 108 3.50 3.75 1.61
CA ASN A 108 3.74 5.02 2.29
C ASN A 108 4.17 4.85 3.76
N THR A 109 3.47 4.02 4.54
CA THR A 109 3.74 3.88 5.98
C THR A 109 5.18 3.45 6.24
N GLU A 110 5.70 2.49 5.47
CA GLU A 110 7.09 2.02 5.61
C GLU A 110 8.11 3.12 5.28
N LEU A 111 7.86 3.93 4.25
CA LEU A 111 8.72 5.07 3.90
C LEU A 111 8.76 6.11 5.01
N ARG A 112 7.61 6.42 5.63
CA ARG A 112 7.52 7.36 6.75
C ARG A 112 8.26 6.85 7.99
N VAL A 113 8.17 5.55 8.26
CA VAL A 113 8.88 4.91 9.37
C VAL A 113 10.39 4.95 9.14
N LEU A 114 10.86 4.54 7.96
CA LEU A 114 12.27 4.61 7.58
C LEU A 114 12.79 6.04 7.68
N TYR A 115 12.05 7.01 7.14
CA TYR A 115 12.43 8.41 7.20
C TYR A 115 12.59 8.90 8.64
N ARG A 116 11.55 8.71 9.47
CA ARG A 116 11.55 9.11 10.88
C ARG A 116 12.73 8.50 11.62
N ASP A 117 12.92 7.19 11.50
CA ASP A 117 13.91 6.45 12.29
C ASP A 117 15.33 6.87 11.92
N HIS A 118 15.63 7.05 10.64
CA HIS A 118 16.96 7.47 10.20
C HIS A 118 17.27 8.93 10.55
N VAL A 119 16.29 9.85 10.44
CA VAL A 119 16.47 11.24 10.91
C VAL A 119 16.69 11.27 12.41
N TYR A 120 15.86 10.57 13.19
CA TYR A 120 15.94 10.52 14.64
C TYR A 120 17.28 9.96 15.12
N ASN A 121 17.73 8.84 14.54
CA ASN A 121 18.99 8.20 14.91
C ASN A 121 20.21 9.06 14.56
N PHE A 122 20.17 9.79 13.43
CA PHE A 122 21.26 10.68 13.06
C PHE A 122 21.37 11.86 14.05
N ILE A 123 20.26 12.54 14.34
CA ILE A 123 20.25 13.68 15.28
C ILE A 123 20.72 13.24 16.67
N ARG A 124 20.24 12.09 17.16
CA ARG A 124 20.65 11.54 18.46
C ARG A 124 22.15 11.24 18.52
N SER A 125 22.72 10.75 17.42
CA SER A 125 24.15 10.42 17.35
C SER A 125 25.05 11.63 17.08
N ASN A 126 24.49 12.75 16.60
CA ASN A 126 25.21 13.96 16.20
C ASN A 126 24.54 15.22 16.78
N PRO A 127 24.50 15.40 18.11
CA PRO A 127 23.70 16.45 18.76
C PRO A 127 24.11 17.90 18.40
N GLY A 128 25.33 18.10 17.89
CA GLY A 128 25.80 19.41 17.41
C GLY A 128 25.51 19.70 15.95
N GLU A 129 24.97 18.73 15.19
CA GLU A 129 24.71 18.91 13.77
C GLU A 129 23.32 19.51 13.53
N ALA A 130 23.30 20.75 13.04
CA ALA A 130 22.07 21.50 12.79
C ALA A 130 21.72 21.65 11.31
N ALA A 131 22.60 21.23 10.39
CA ALA A 131 22.38 21.40 8.96
C ALA A 131 21.39 20.35 8.41
N PRO A 132 20.21 20.74 7.90
CA PRO A 132 19.18 19.79 7.49
C PRO A 132 19.61 18.79 6.44
N TYR A 133 20.32 19.22 5.41
CA TYR A 133 20.77 18.32 4.35
C TYR A 133 21.70 17.22 4.85
N LYS A 134 22.39 17.40 5.99
CA LYS A 134 23.23 16.35 6.58
C LYS A 134 22.41 15.35 7.38
N PHE A 135 21.49 15.81 8.23
CA PHE A 135 20.69 14.89 9.04
C PHE A 135 19.51 14.26 8.28
N LEU A 136 19.14 14.80 7.12
CA LEU A 136 18.14 14.22 6.22
C LEU A 136 18.73 13.23 5.20
N GLU A 137 20.01 13.37 4.83
CA GLU A 137 20.65 12.52 3.82
C GLU A 137 20.53 11.01 4.13
N PRO A 138 20.80 10.52 5.36
CA PRO A 138 20.72 9.09 5.65
C PRO A 138 19.31 8.53 5.43
N ALA A 139 18.29 9.30 5.79
CA ALA A 139 16.89 8.92 5.59
C ALA A 139 16.53 8.85 4.11
N VAL A 140 16.97 9.83 3.31
CA VAL A 140 16.77 9.84 1.86
C VAL A 140 17.47 8.65 1.21
N THR A 141 18.72 8.37 1.57
CA THR A 141 19.49 7.23 1.05
C THR A 141 18.78 5.91 1.35
N LYS A 142 18.31 5.71 2.58
CA LYS A 142 17.62 4.48 2.97
C LYS A 142 16.26 4.31 2.32
N MET A 143 15.49 5.38 2.14
CA MET A 143 14.25 5.33 1.36
C MET A 143 14.51 4.97 -0.10
N LYS A 144 15.57 5.49 -0.73
CA LYS A 144 15.93 5.14 -2.13
C LYS A 144 16.25 3.66 -2.26
N GLU A 145 17.06 3.10 -1.37
CA GLU A 145 17.38 1.66 -1.34
C GLU A 145 16.10 0.82 -1.22
N TYR A 146 15.21 1.23 -0.32
CA TYR A 146 13.95 0.54 -0.08
C TYR A 146 13.01 0.60 -1.29
N VAL A 147 12.82 1.79 -1.89
CA VAL A 147 12.01 1.96 -3.11
C VAL A 147 12.59 1.14 -4.27
N ALA A 148 13.91 1.13 -4.44
CA ALA A 148 14.55 0.29 -5.46
C ALA A 148 14.27 -1.21 -5.23
N GLY A 149 14.26 -1.66 -3.97
CA GLY A 149 13.85 -3.02 -3.62
C GLY A 149 12.40 -3.32 -4.03
N LYS A 150 11.45 -2.45 -3.69
CA LYS A 150 10.04 -2.62 -4.10
C LYS A 150 9.85 -2.63 -5.60
N LEU A 151 10.57 -1.78 -6.34
CA LEU A 151 10.52 -1.79 -7.81
C LEU A 151 11.00 -3.12 -8.42
N ARG A 152 12.00 -3.77 -7.83
CA ARG A 152 12.44 -5.12 -8.26
C ARG A 152 11.35 -6.16 -8.02
N VAL A 153 10.73 -6.14 -6.84
CA VAL A 153 9.58 -7.01 -6.50
C VAL A 153 8.45 -6.84 -7.52
N PHE A 154 8.10 -5.59 -7.85
CA PHE A 154 7.03 -5.28 -8.81
C PHE A 154 7.39 -5.70 -10.24
N ALA A 155 8.69 -5.72 -10.58
CA ALA A 155 9.19 -6.23 -11.85
C ALA A 155 9.33 -7.78 -11.88
N GLY A 156 8.92 -8.49 -10.81
CA GLY A 156 8.97 -9.94 -10.72
C GLY A 156 10.37 -10.51 -10.43
N GLN A 157 11.31 -9.68 -9.95
CA GLN A 157 12.67 -10.10 -9.57
C GLN A 157 12.73 -10.61 -8.13
#